data_AF-A0A813LFQ9-F1
#
_entry.id   AF-A0A813LFQ9-F1
#
_cell.length_a   1.000
_cell.length_b   1.000
_cell.length_c   1.000
_cell.angle_alpha   90.00
_cell.angle_beta   90.00
_cell.angle_gamma   90.00
#
_symmetry.space_group_name_H-M   'P 1'
#
loop_
_entity.id
_entity.type
_entity.pdbx_description
1 polymer ?
#
loop_
_entity_poly.entity_id
_entity_poly.type
_entity_poly.pdbx_seq_one_letter_code
_entity_poly.pdbx_strand_id
1 'polypeptide(L)'
;RFRREQVSGFSSTDIQSYCVLCDLVPEGEGMVVLRRDNHTGNCEFWHALRGEPFYLPHSSSSGLGGFSFCPKRNSPSGGEALVKATASLPIRQVHLVFNSDNVWANLQSQNSASTNTGLKDVRFDLNNSRHWKPLFARGRDDLLHLSGLPADPPQYAGVSFDPAASYRLEDPSQALVY
;
A
#
# COMPACT_ATOMS: atom_id res chain seq x y z
N ARG A 1 -23.27 9.33 6.97
CA ARG A 1 -22.90 9.07 5.56
C ARG A 1 -22.02 10.23 5.11
N PHE A 2 -20.69 10.11 5.24
CA PHE A 2 -19.77 11.17 4.81
C PHE A 2 -19.76 11.22 3.27
N ARG A 3 -20.14 12.36 2.70
CA ARG A 3 -20.16 12.58 1.25
C ARG A 3 -18.80 13.10 0.80
N ARG A 4 -18.26 12.51 -0.26
CA ARG A 4 -17.02 12.83 -0.99
C ARG A 4 -16.83 14.31 -1.38
N GLU A 5 -17.85 15.15 -1.21
CA GLU A 5 -18.00 16.44 -1.91
C GLU A 5 -17.17 17.60 -1.33
N GLN A 6 -16.34 17.40 -0.30
CA GLN A 6 -15.63 18.51 0.37
C GLN A 6 -14.12 18.33 0.59
N VAL A 7 -13.45 17.43 -0.12
CA VAL A 7 -11.98 17.42 -0.14
C VAL A 7 -11.49 17.97 -1.47
N SER A 8 -11.24 19.28 -1.52
CA SER A 8 -10.58 19.95 -2.64
C SER A 8 -9.18 19.35 -2.85
N GLY A 9 -8.81 19.02 -4.10
CA GLY A 9 -7.45 18.56 -4.45
C GLY A 9 -7.27 17.05 -4.68
N PHE A 10 -8.36 16.28 -4.68
CA PHE A 10 -8.37 14.89 -5.18
C PHE A 10 -9.14 14.81 -6.49
N SER A 11 -8.58 14.15 -7.49
CA SER A 11 -9.30 13.76 -8.71
C SER A 11 -10.43 12.79 -8.38
N SER A 12 -11.58 12.90 -9.03
CA SER A 12 -12.69 11.96 -8.89
C SER A 12 -12.55 10.71 -9.77
N THR A 13 -11.62 10.69 -10.72
CA THR A 13 -11.60 9.72 -11.82
C THR A 13 -10.47 8.69 -11.77
N ASP A 14 -9.41 8.88 -10.98
CA ASP A 14 -8.26 7.94 -10.91
C ASP A 14 -7.78 7.76 -9.46
N ILE A 15 -8.64 7.16 -8.65
CA ILE A 15 -8.35 6.81 -7.26
C ILE A 15 -8.22 5.30 -7.13
N GLN A 16 -7.08 4.86 -6.61
CA GLN A 16 -6.90 3.49 -6.15
C GLN A 16 -7.14 3.39 -4.64
N SER A 17 -7.77 2.30 -4.23
CA SER A 17 -8.08 2.03 -2.83
C SER A 17 -7.45 0.72 -2.38
N TYR A 18 -6.85 0.74 -1.22
CA TYR A 18 -6.17 -0.39 -0.61
C TYR A 18 -6.61 -0.53 0.84
N CYS A 19 -6.68 -1.75 1.33
CA CYS A 19 -6.69 -2.03 2.76
C CYS A 19 -5.25 -2.14 3.25
N VAL A 20 -4.96 -1.56 4.41
CA VAL A 20 -3.61 -1.51 4.98
C VAL A 20 -3.67 -2.07 6.39
N LEU A 21 -2.89 -3.12 6.65
CA LEU A 21 -2.65 -3.63 8.00
C LEU A 21 -1.43 -2.92 8.57
N CYS A 22 -1.61 -2.31 9.73
CA CYS A 22 -0.64 -1.41 10.31
C CYS A 22 -0.71 -1.37 11.84
N ASP A 23 0.35 -0.84 12.46
CA ASP A 23 0.33 -0.43 13.85
C ASP A 23 -0.14 1.02 13.95
N LEU A 24 -1.19 1.24 14.72
CA LEU A 24 -1.76 2.52 15.06
C LEU A 24 -1.34 2.94 16.48
N VAL A 25 -1.26 4.25 16.71
CA VAL A 25 -1.00 4.84 18.01
C VAL A 25 -2.24 5.63 18.46
N PRO A 26 -2.79 5.35 19.66
CA PRO A 26 -2.35 4.36 20.65
C PRO A 26 -2.90 2.93 20.48
N GLU A 27 -3.70 2.65 19.44
CA GLU A 27 -4.57 1.48 19.38
C GLU A 27 -3.86 0.13 19.22
N GLY A 28 -2.61 0.10 18.74
CA GLY A 28 -1.89 -1.12 18.39
C GLY A 28 -2.22 -1.60 16.98
N GLU A 29 -2.23 -2.90 16.75
CA GLU A 29 -2.52 -3.46 15.42
C GLU A 29 -3.93 -3.10 14.94
N GLY A 30 -4.03 -2.66 13.69
CA GLY A 30 -5.29 -2.20 13.12
C GLY A 30 -5.31 -2.24 11.60
N MET A 31 -6.46 -1.84 11.05
CA MET A 31 -6.67 -1.74 9.61
C MET A 31 -7.20 -0.35 9.23
N VAL A 32 -6.61 0.22 8.18
CA VAL A 32 -7.04 1.48 7.57
C VAL A 32 -7.26 1.30 6.08
N VAL A 33 -8.06 2.18 5.47
CA VAL A 33 -8.22 2.24 4.02
C VAL A 33 -7.33 3.35 3.47
N LEU A 34 -6.34 2.99 2.66
CA LEU A 34 -5.54 3.94 1.89
C LEU A 34 -6.25 4.23 0.57
N ARG A 35 -6.50 5.51 0.29
CA ARG A 35 -6.91 6.01 -1.02
C ARG A 35 -5.78 6.84 -1.59
N ARG A 36 -5.33 6.48 -2.79
CA ARG A 36 -4.28 7.20 -3.51
C ARG A 36 -4.85 7.76 -4.80
N ASP A 37 -4.65 9.06 -5.00
CA ASP A 37 -4.85 9.69 -6.30
C ASP A 37 -3.60 9.43 -7.15
N ASN A 38 -3.79 8.78 -8.29
CA ASN A 38 -2.68 8.40 -9.17
C ASN A 38 -2.11 9.58 -9.96
N HIS A 39 -2.88 10.66 -10.17
CA HIS A 39 -2.40 11.85 -10.87
C HIS A 39 -1.54 12.72 -9.97
N THR A 40 -2.03 12.98 -8.75
CA THR A 40 -1.35 13.89 -7.81
C THR A 40 -0.39 13.16 -6.87
N GLY A 41 -0.54 11.85 -6.70
CA GLY A 41 0.16 11.04 -5.71
C GLY A 41 -0.36 11.25 -4.28
N ASN A 42 -1.39 12.08 -4.07
CA ASN A 42 -1.94 12.39 -2.76
C ASN A 42 -2.53 11.13 -2.13
N CYS A 43 -2.29 10.96 -0.83
CA CYS A 43 -2.77 9.82 -0.06
C CYS A 43 -3.74 10.27 1.04
N GLU A 44 -4.76 9.46 1.26
CA GLU A 44 -5.76 9.63 2.31
C GLU A 44 -5.94 8.28 3.03
N PHE A 45 -5.78 8.26 4.35
CA PHE A 45 -5.96 7.08 5.17
C PHE A 45 -7.25 7.20 5.98
N TRP A 46 -8.15 6.24 5.87
CA TRP A 46 -9.38 6.20 6.65
C TRP A 46 -9.29 5.15 7.75
N HIS A 47 -9.48 5.56 8.99
CA HIS A 47 -9.62 4.61 10.08
C HIS A 47 -10.91 3.80 9.90
N ALA A 48 -10.82 2.48 9.71
CA ALA A 48 -11.97 1.65 9.35
C ALA A 48 -13.10 1.70 10.40
N LEU A 49 -12.76 1.71 11.69
CA LEU A 49 -13.73 1.77 12.79
C LEU A 49 -14.26 3.18 13.09
N ARG A 50 -13.41 4.20 13.08
CA ARG A 50 -13.80 5.58 13.45
C ARG A 50 -14.37 6.38 12.29
N GLY A 51 -14.05 6.00 11.04
CA GLY A 51 -14.42 6.76 9.85
C GLY A 51 -13.70 8.09 9.70
N GLU A 52 -12.59 8.29 10.40
CA GLU A 52 -11.79 9.53 10.36
C GLU A 52 -10.73 9.46 9.25
N PRO A 53 -10.65 10.47 8.37
CA PRO A 53 -9.63 10.56 7.34
C PRO A 53 -8.37 11.28 7.83
N PHE A 54 -7.21 10.79 7.40
CA PHE A 54 -5.92 11.43 7.60
C PHE A 54 -5.26 11.69 6.24
N TYR A 55 -4.86 12.93 5.99
CA TYR A 55 -4.36 13.37 4.69
C TYR A 55 -2.84 13.46 4.70
N LEU A 56 -2.23 12.86 3.68
CA LEU A 56 -0.81 12.90 3.41
C LEU A 56 -0.60 13.39 1.96
N PRO A 57 -0.33 14.70 1.77
CA PRO A 57 -0.07 15.23 0.44
C PRO A 57 1.22 14.63 -0.13
N HIS A 58 1.26 14.47 -1.45
CA HIS A 58 2.45 13.99 -2.13
C HIS A 58 3.58 15.03 -2.01
N SER A 59 4.68 14.68 -1.35
CA SER A 59 5.89 15.50 -1.42
C SER A 59 6.63 15.16 -2.72
N SER A 60 6.59 16.06 -3.70
CA SER A 60 7.36 15.94 -4.94
C SER A 60 8.88 16.10 -4.74
N SER A 61 9.39 15.96 -3.51
CA SER A 61 10.79 16.20 -3.18
C SER A 61 11.67 15.10 -3.77
N SER A 62 12.24 15.42 -4.92
CA SER A 62 13.34 14.79 -5.65
C SER A 62 14.68 14.76 -4.88
N GLY A 63 14.66 14.72 -3.56
CA GLY A 63 15.86 14.69 -2.74
C GLY A 63 15.61 14.06 -1.38
N LEU A 64 15.96 12.78 -1.26
CA LEU A 64 16.23 12.04 -0.02
C LEU A 64 15.19 12.20 1.11
N GLY A 65 14.20 11.31 1.09
CA GLY A 65 13.70 10.60 2.27
C GLY A 65 13.22 11.44 3.44
N GLY A 66 11.91 11.72 3.45
CA GLY A 66 11.20 12.12 4.67
C GLY A 66 9.97 12.94 4.34
N PHE A 67 8.80 12.50 4.79
CA PHE A 67 7.60 13.34 4.80
C PHE A 67 7.83 14.51 5.79
N SER A 68 8.35 15.63 5.28
CA SER A 68 8.55 16.83 6.07
C SER A 68 7.23 17.61 6.18
N PHE A 69 6.63 17.57 7.36
CA PHE A 69 5.56 18.49 7.74
C PHE A 69 6.15 19.90 7.94
N CYS A 70 6.36 20.64 6.86
CA CYS A 70 6.69 22.07 6.95
C CYS A 70 5.54 22.94 6.44
N PRO A 71 5.02 23.87 7.27
CA PRO A 71 4.16 24.93 6.79
C PRO A 71 5.04 25.99 6.12
N LYS A 72 5.10 26.03 4.80
CA LYS A 72 5.62 27.21 4.10
C LYS A 72 4.50 27.92 3.35
N ARG A 73 3.99 28.96 4.02
CA ARG A 73 3.41 30.15 3.40
C ARG A 73 4.39 30.66 2.33
N ASN A 74 3.95 30.71 1.08
CA ASN A 74 3.81 31.95 0.29
C ASN A 74 3.21 31.63 -1.08
N SER A 75 2.18 32.39 -1.44
CA SER A 75 1.18 32.26 -2.52
C SER A 75 1.73 32.07 -3.95
N PRO A 76 0.90 31.63 -4.91
CA PRO A 76 0.10 32.62 -5.66
C PRO A 76 -1.37 32.25 -5.85
N SER A 77 -2.13 33.30 -6.12
CA SER A 77 -3.55 33.41 -6.47
C SER A 77 -4.01 32.47 -7.59
N GLY A 78 -4.65 31.36 -7.20
CA GLY A 78 -5.47 30.49 -8.03
C GLY A 78 -6.19 29.53 -7.08
N GLY A 79 -7.52 29.57 -7.03
CA GLY A 79 -8.35 29.07 -5.93
C GLY A 79 -8.43 27.55 -5.74
N GLU A 80 -7.32 26.81 -5.86
CA GLU A 80 -7.24 25.44 -5.36
C GLU A 80 -6.91 25.48 -3.86
N ALA A 81 -7.89 25.09 -3.05
CA ALA A 81 -7.69 24.96 -1.62
C ALA A 81 -6.61 23.90 -1.34
N LEU A 82 -5.45 24.38 -0.88
CA LEU A 82 -4.30 23.57 -0.52
C LEU A 82 -4.70 22.51 0.52
N VAL A 83 -4.61 21.23 0.15
CA VAL A 83 -4.84 20.11 1.08
C VAL A 83 -3.81 20.20 2.20
N LYS A 84 -4.27 20.55 3.40
CA LYS A 84 -3.40 20.61 4.58
C LYS A 84 -3.18 19.19 5.10
N ALA A 85 -1.91 18.78 5.18
CA ALA A 85 -1.53 17.50 5.78
C ALA A 85 -2.04 17.39 7.23
N THR A 86 -2.51 16.20 7.62
CA THR A 86 -2.94 15.97 9.00
C THR A 86 -1.71 15.93 9.91
N ALA A 87 -1.71 16.77 10.97
CA ALA A 87 -0.53 17.07 11.78
C ALA A 87 0.18 15.84 12.37
N SER A 88 -0.58 14.80 12.71
CA SER A 88 -0.04 13.52 13.18
C SER A 88 -0.85 12.38 12.57
N LEU A 89 -0.21 11.60 11.70
CA LEU A 89 -0.78 10.33 11.26
C LEU A 89 -0.63 9.31 12.39
N PRO A 90 -1.70 8.64 12.85
CA PRO A 90 -1.62 7.64 13.91
C PRO A 90 -0.92 6.36 13.44
N ILE A 91 -0.53 6.25 12.18
CA ILE A 91 0.12 5.07 11.62
C ILE A 91 1.61 5.12 11.96
N ARG A 92 2.07 4.14 12.74
CA ARG A 92 3.47 3.92 13.09
C ARG A 92 4.15 3.00 12.07
N GLN A 93 3.56 1.83 11.83
CA GLN A 93 4.16 0.80 10.99
C GLN A 93 3.14 0.27 9.99
N VAL A 94 3.55 0.08 8.73
CA VAL A 94 2.74 -0.61 7.72
C VAL A 94 3.32 -2.00 7.52
N HIS A 95 2.50 -3.03 7.68
CA HIS A 95 2.90 -4.42 7.55
C HIS A 95 2.53 -4.95 6.16
N LEU A 96 1.26 -4.81 5.80
CA LEU A 96 0.69 -5.33 4.56
C LEU A 96 -0.21 -4.28 3.91
N VAL A 97 -0.25 -4.30 2.59
CA VAL A 97 -1.19 -3.53 1.77
C VAL A 97 -1.88 -4.53 0.84
N PHE A 98 -3.18 -4.42 0.63
CA PHE A 98 -3.90 -5.31 -0.29
C PHE A 98 -5.07 -4.64 -0.98
N ASN A 99 -5.41 -5.14 -2.17
CA ASN A 99 -6.59 -4.78 -2.93
C ASN A 99 -7.25 -6.06 -3.50
N SER A 100 -8.12 -5.92 -4.51
CA SER A 100 -8.75 -7.07 -5.18
C SER A 100 -7.79 -7.97 -5.94
N ASP A 101 -6.60 -7.47 -6.27
CA ASP A 101 -5.71 -8.09 -7.24
C ASP A 101 -4.51 -8.77 -6.57
N ASN A 102 -4.02 -8.22 -5.45
CA ASN A 102 -2.84 -8.74 -4.79
C ASN A 102 -2.76 -8.30 -3.30
N VAL A 103 -1.86 -8.96 -2.59
CA VAL A 103 -1.38 -8.57 -1.26
C VAL A 103 0.11 -8.30 -1.37
N TRP A 104 0.56 -7.18 -0.81
CA TRP A 104 1.96 -6.77 -0.77
C TRP A 104 2.44 -6.72 0.68
N ALA A 105 3.52 -7.43 0.98
CA ALA A 105 4.22 -7.32 2.25
C ALA A 105 5.24 -6.18 2.20
N ASN A 106 5.24 -5.34 3.22
CA ASN A 106 6.22 -4.26 3.35
C ASN A 106 7.57 -4.82 3.81
N LEU A 107 8.62 -4.55 3.05
CA LEU A 107 10.00 -4.93 3.35
C LEU A 107 10.85 -3.73 3.84
N GLN A 108 10.27 -2.54 3.90
CA GLN A 108 10.98 -1.35 4.30
C GLN A 108 11.33 -1.43 5.79
N SER A 109 12.63 -1.38 6.09
CA SER A 109 13.12 -1.32 7.47
C SER A 109 12.68 0.00 8.10
N GLN A 110 11.86 -0.08 9.14
CA GLN A 110 11.52 1.08 9.95
C GLN A 110 12.59 1.25 11.02
N ASN A 111 13.24 2.42 11.02
CA ASN A 111 14.24 2.71 12.03
C ASN A 111 13.54 2.96 13.38
N SER A 112 13.53 1.93 14.24
CA SER A 112 12.89 1.96 15.56
C SER A 112 13.48 3.01 16.51
N ALA A 113 14.64 3.58 16.20
CA ALA A 113 15.29 4.60 17.02
C ALA A 113 14.64 5.99 16.90
N SER A 114 13.79 6.22 15.90
CA SER A 114 13.06 7.47 15.75
C SER A 114 11.83 7.48 16.67
N THR A 115 11.91 8.22 17.78
CA THR A 115 10.77 8.50 18.66
C THR A 115 9.68 9.37 18.01
N ASN A 116 9.90 9.83 16.77
CA ASN A 116 8.89 10.58 16.04
C ASN A 116 7.78 9.64 15.57
N THR A 117 6.61 9.74 16.20
CA THR A 117 5.37 9.11 15.76
C THR A 117 4.98 9.65 14.38
N GLY A 118 4.82 8.75 13.40
CA GLY A 118 4.23 9.07 12.11
C GLY A 118 4.86 8.29 10.95
N LEU A 119 4.06 8.13 9.91
CA LEU A 119 4.41 7.45 8.65
C LEU A 119 5.40 8.31 7.84
N LYS A 120 6.64 8.49 8.30
CA LYS A 120 7.61 9.41 7.69
C LYS A 120 8.48 8.81 6.57
N ASP A 121 8.57 7.49 6.52
CA ASP A 121 9.55 6.82 5.65
C ASP A 121 8.96 5.74 4.73
N VAL A 122 7.64 5.51 4.77
CA VAL A 122 7.02 4.47 3.93
C VAL A 122 6.79 5.01 2.52
N ARG A 123 7.49 4.42 1.56
CA ARG A 123 7.31 4.68 0.12
C ARG A 123 6.25 3.73 -0.43
N PHE A 124 5.12 4.27 -0.89
CA PHE A 124 3.99 3.49 -1.45
C PHE A 124 4.14 3.17 -2.95
N ASP A 125 5.36 2.90 -3.40
CA ASP A 125 5.61 2.40 -4.75
C ASP A 125 5.56 0.86 -4.74
N LEU A 126 4.35 0.30 -4.87
CA LEU A 126 4.08 -1.14 -4.79
C LEU A 126 4.77 -1.95 -5.91
N ASN A 127 5.26 -1.28 -6.96
CA ASN A 127 6.04 -1.90 -8.03
C ASN A 127 7.52 -2.08 -7.65
N ASN A 128 7.98 -1.41 -6.59
CA ASN A 128 9.36 -1.51 -6.13
C ASN A 128 9.56 -2.77 -5.28
N SER A 129 10.06 -3.83 -5.91
CA SER A 129 10.31 -5.14 -5.28
C SER A 129 11.31 -5.13 -4.12
N ARG A 130 12.11 -4.06 -3.96
CA ARG A 130 12.98 -3.88 -2.79
C ARG A 130 12.22 -3.47 -1.55
N HIS A 131 11.07 -2.83 -1.72
CA HIS A 131 10.24 -2.29 -0.64
C HIS A 131 8.96 -3.09 -0.43
N TRP A 132 8.47 -3.78 -1.47
CA TRP A 132 7.20 -4.48 -1.44
C TRP A 132 7.31 -5.84 -2.10
N LYS A 133 6.88 -6.88 -1.40
CA LYS A 133 6.84 -8.26 -1.93
C LYS A 133 5.39 -8.67 -2.22
N PRO A 134 5.03 -8.92 -3.49
CA PRO A 134 3.71 -9.46 -3.82
C PRO A 134 3.57 -10.90 -3.31
N LEU A 135 2.41 -11.27 -2.78
CA LEU A 135 2.13 -12.60 -2.23
C LEU A 135 1.18 -13.43 -3.11
N PHE A 136 0.26 -12.78 -3.84
CA PHE A 136 -0.76 -13.44 -4.67
C PHE A 136 -0.79 -12.92 -6.10
N ALA A 137 0.32 -12.37 -6.61
CA ALA A 137 0.42 -12.08 -8.03
C ALA A 137 0.06 -13.36 -8.80
N ARG A 138 -0.89 -13.25 -9.74
CA ARG A 138 -1.28 -14.37 -10.62
C ARG A 138 -0.01 -15.07 -11.11
N GLY A 139 -0.08 -16.41 -11.10
CA GLY A 139 1.04 -17.32 -10.84
C GLY A 139 2.33 -17.06 -11.60
N ARG A 140 3.40 -17.70 -11.13
CA ARG A 140 4.76 -17.67 -11.70
C ARG A 140 4.80 -17.73 -13.24
N ASP A 141 3.83 -18.38 -13.87
CA ASP A 141 3.69 -18.49 -15.31
C ASP A 141 3.41 -17.15 -16.01
N ASP A 142 2.61 -16.25 -15.43
CA ASP A 142 2.38 -14.89 -15.96
C ASP A 142 3.64 -14.01 -15.83
N LEU A 143 4.45 -14.22 -14.78
CA LEU A 143 5.73 -13.53 -14.58
C LEU A 143 6.81 -14.02 -15.56
N LEU A 144 6.81 -15.31 -15.92
CA LEU A 144 7.70 -15.86 -16.95
C LEU A 144 7.40 -15.24 -18.32
N HIS A 145 6.13 -15.05 -18.68
CA HIS A 145 5.73 -14.36 -19.91
C HIS A 145 6.20 -12.90 -19.99
N LEU A 146 6.26 -12.17 -18.86
CA LEU A 146 6.75 -10.78 -18.82
C LEU A 146 8.28 -10.67 -18.85
N SER A 147 9.01 -11.72 -18.45
CA SER A 147 10.47 -11.72 -18.38
C SER A 147 11.19 -11.88 -19.73
N GLY A 148 10.46 -12.16 -20.82
CA GLY A 148 11.03 -12.32 -22.17
C GLY A 148 12.03 -13.48 -22.31
N LEU A 149 12.19 -14.31 -21.29
CA LEU A 149 12.99 -15.52 -21.37
C LEU A 149 12.17 -16.60 -22.09
N PRO A 150 12.75 -17.28 -23.09
CA PRO A 150 12.07 -18.39 -23.75
C PRO A 150 11.72 -19.42 -22.68
N ALA A 151 10.44 -19.78 -22.63
CA ALA A 151 9.92 -20.86 -21.81
C ALA A 151 10.44 -22.18 -22.37
N ASP A 152 11.70 -22.51 -22.10
CA ASP A 152 12.15 -23.89 -22.24
C ASP A 152 11.44 -24.67 -21.14
N PRO A 153 10.50 -25.57 -21.50
CA PRO A 153 9.82 -26.37 -20.49
C PRO A 153 10.88 -27.15 -19.74
N PRO A 154 10.88 -27.14 -18.39
CA PRO A 154 11.73 -28.04 -17.66
C PRO A 154 11.36 -29.46 -18.11
N GLN A 155 12.32 -30.19 -18.66
CA GLN A 155 12.17 -31.62 -18.96
C GLN A 155 12.06 -32.37 -17.62
N TYR A 156 10.93 -32.24 -16.94
CA TYR A 156 10.54 -33.14 -15.88
C TYR A 156 10.06 -34.41 -16.54
N ALA A 157 10.92 -35.42 -16.50
CA ALA A 157 10.57 -36.78 -16.88
C ALA A 157 9.39 -37.26 -16.00
N GLY A 158 8.22 -37.41 -16.61
CA GLY A 158 7.28 -38.49 -16.29
C GLY A 158 6.45 -38.39 -15.01
N VAL A 159 5.91 -37.22 -14.63
CA VAL A 159 4.80 -37.17 -13.66
C VAL A 159 3.54 -36.70 -14.38
N SER A 160 2.63 -37.65 -14.67
CA SER A 160 1.32 -37.38 -15.25
C SER A 160 0.47 -36.56 -14.27
N PHE A 161 0.15 -35.33 -14.64
CA PHE A 161 -0.72 -34.47 -13.86
C PHE A 161 -2.16 -34.71 -14.31
N ASP A 162 -3.03 -35.17 -13.40
CA ASP A 162 -4.45 -35.35 -13.67
C ASP A 162 -5.19 -34.02 -13.37
N PRO A 163 -5.70 -33.30 -14.40
CA PRO A 163 -6.40 -32.03 -14.21
C PRO A 163 -7.79 -32.20 -13.56
N ALA A 164 -8.28 -33.43 -13.35
CA ALA A 164 -9.53 -33.72 -12.66
C ALA A 164 -9.36 -33.94 -11.14
N ALA A 165 -8.13 -33.94 -10.62
CA ALA A 165 -7.89 -34.02 -9.19
C ALA A 165 -8.32 -32.70 -8.51
N SER A 166 -9.57 -32.65 -8.06
CA SER A 166 -10.06 -31.59 -7.20
C SER A 166 -9.17 -31.51 -5.96
N TYR A 167 -8.39 -30.43 -5.83
CA TYR A 167 -7.67 -30.11 -4.62
C TYR A 167 -8.69 -29.86 -3.50
N ARG A 168 -9.06 -30.91 -2.77
CA ARG A 168 -9.58 -30.74 -1.42
C ARG A 168 -8.40 -30.24 -0.59
N LEU A 169 -8.53 -29.04 -0.05
CA LEU A 169 -7.71 -28.61 1.09
C LEU A 169 -7.99 -29.61 2.21
N GLU A 170 -7.16 -30.65 2.32
CA GLU A 170 -7.13 -31.45 3.53
C GLU A 170 -6.43 -30.59 4.58
N ASP A 171 -7.28 -30.07 5.47
CA ASP A 171 -6.91 -29.47 6.74
C ASP A 171 -6.24 -28.07 6.70
N PRO A 172 -7.01 -26.99 6.87
CA PRO A 172 -6.47 -25.63 7.00
C PRO A 172 -5.64 -25.41 8.28
N SER A 173 -5.56 -26.38 9.21
CA SER A 173 -4.75 -26.24 10.42
C SER A 173 -3.24 -26.33 10.19
N GLN A 174 -2.78 -26.82 9.02
CA GLN A 174 -1.36 -26.91 8.70
C GLN A 174 -0.75 -25.62 8.13
N ALA A 175 -1.55 -24.57 7.91
CA ALA A 175 -1.07 -23.32 7.32
C ALA A 175 -0.44 -22.32 8.31
N LEU A 176 -0.32 -22.66 9.60
CA LEU A 176 0.19 -21.76 10.64
C LEU A 176 1.33 -22.41 11.44
N VAL A 177 2.46 -22.63 10.78
CA VAL A 177 3.77 -22.70 11.46
C VAL A 177 4.78 -22.01 10.57
N TYR A 178 4.95 -20.69 10.73
CA TYR A 178 6.21 -19.95 10.57
C TYR A 178 6.06 -18.55 11.18
#